data_AF-A0A7S1T049-F1
#
_entry.id   AF-A0A7S1T049-F1
#
_cell.length_a   1.000
_cell.length_b   1.000
_cell.length_c   1.000
_cell.angle_alpha   90.00
_cell.angle_beta   90.00
_cell.angle_gamma   90.00
#
_symmetry.space_group_name_H-M   'P 1'
#
loop_
_entity.id
_entity.type
_entity.pdbx_description
1 polymer ?
#
loop_
_entity_poly.entity_id
_entity_poly.type
_entity_poly.pdbx_seq_one_letter_code
_entity_poly.pdbx_strand_id
1 'polypeptide(L)'
;PSMRDVWLDMPDLWTNLESFLTRKQPTTKDLKALLPSVWWQSKYADEEICSEERMKSMKNALQLAVAKLEEHQFNLCSVLVHVRAERVRGKPDVAVSVEQQIWQTARPTAFSYFVRYLCTKNRGATRNIQPPGLSDNSVLLSAYFVLLRMLKPHLQSAPSPDSGLATFPAKELFLRGATTGETNMYADFPRLGGTLGHLLKELPVTEDELGVVEVTSEAGSSAMEEGLGAGVLLELSEAPYMLDALMVLYHLGMASNFKAYSYQQQNQLQAIQQLDDAERRLQHSNAAPGDQWVRHLKEAKSLFREDVLESVRHTTWYKVMLFSASKRDSIFQACVHCVRLLLVLSQRQRLFSYVP
;
A
#
# COMPACT_ATOMS: atom_id res chain seq x y z
N PRO A 1 18.48 31.84 2.78
CA PRO A 1 18.11 30.40 2.76
C PRO A 1 17.12 30.11 1.62
N SER A 2 17.31 29.01 0.87
CA SER A 2 16.32 28.60 -0.12
C SER A 2 15.02 28.17 0.59
N MET A 3 13.87 28.21 -0.10
CA MET A 3 12.60 27.73 0.46
C MET A 3 12.71 26.28 0.97
N ARG A 4 13.53 25.46 0.30
CA ARG A 4 13.89 24.10 0.72
C ARG A 4 14.61 24.08 2.08
N ASP A 5 15.61 24.94 2.28
CA ASP A 5 16.36 24.99 3.54
C ASP A 5 15.45 25.41 4.70
N VAL A 6 14.62 26.42 4.49
CA VAL A 6 13.65 26.86 5.50
C VAL A 6 12.70 25.72 5.87
N TRP A 7 12.20 24.98 4.87
CA TRP A 7 11.30 23.84 5.10
C TRP A 7 11.99 22.72 5.91
N LEU A 8 13.23 22.36 5.59
CA LEU A 8 13.99 21.32 6.30
C LEU A 8 14.34 21.68 7.75
N ASP A 9 14.41 22.98 8.05
CA ASP A 9 14.71 23.51 9.38
C ASP A 9 13.45 23.67 10.26
N MET A 10 12.25 23.43 9.73
CA MET A 10 11.01 23.58 10.49
C MET A 10 10.87 22.48 11.58
N PRO A 11 10.39 22.84 12.79
CA PRO A 11 10.21 21.88 13.87
C PRO A 11 9.09 20.87 13.60
N ASP A 12 8.10 21.23 12.80
CA ASP A 12 6.93 20.45 12.41
C ASP A 12 7.06 19.82 11.01
N LEU A 13 8.31 19.66 10.52
CA LEU A 13 8.62 19.09 9.20
C LEU A 13 7.83 17.79 8.90
N TRP A 14 7.78 16.85 9.85
CA TRP A 14 7.11 15.57 9.62
C TRP A 14 5.60 15.68 9.51
N THR A 15 4.97 16.52 10.34
CA THR A 15 3.53 16.76 10.27
C THR A 15 3.15 17.49 8.98
N ASN A 16 4.00 18.41 8.51
CA ASN A 16 3.83 19.02 7.19
C ASN A 16 3.95 18.00 6.06
N LEU A 17 4.94 17.09 6.15
CA LEU A 17 5.13 16.05 5.15
C LEU A 17 3.95 15.06 5.11
N GLU A 18 3.42 14.65 6.27
CA GLU A 18 2.18 13.87 6.35
C GLU A 18 1.01 14.61 5.66
N SER A 19 0.90 15.91 5.86
CA SER A 19 -0.15 16.73 5.24
C SER A 19 -0.05 16.72 3.70
N PHE A 20 1.16 16.76 3.13
CA PHE A 20 1.37 16.61 1.68
C PHE A 20 1.05 15.20 1.15
N LEU A 21 1.17 14.19 2.00
CA LEU A 21 0.83 12.81 1.66
C LEU A 21 -0.66 12.47 1.88
N THR A 22 -1.41 13.33 2.57
CA THR A 22 -2.81 13.10 2.91
C THR A 22 -3.69 13.22 1.67
N ARG A 23 -4.64 12.29 1.53
CA ARG A 23 -5.65 12.29 0.48
C ARG A 23 -7.01 12.05 1.11
N LYS A 24 -7.90 13.03 1.02
CA LYS A 24 -9.26 12.88 1.53
C LYS A 24 -10.00 11.81 0.73
N GLN A 25 -10.70 10.92 1.42
CA GLN A 25 -11.60 10.01 0.75
C GLN A 25 -12.79 10.78 0.18
N PRO A 26 -13.17 10.54 -1.09
CA PRO A 26 -14.30 11.20 -1.70
C PRO A 26 -15.60 10.71 -1.06
N THR A 27 -16.53 11.64 -0.83
CA THR A 27 -17.90 11.32 -0.44
C THR A 27 -18.69 10.76 -1.63
N THR A 28 -19.86 10.18 -1.39
CA THR A 28 -20.79 9.77 -2.46
C THR A 28 -21.12 10.93 -3.41
N LYS A 29 -21.21 12.16 -2.89
CA LYS A 29 -21.43 13.37 -3.70
C LYS A 29 -20.22 13.68 -4.60
N ASP A 30 -19.02 13.60 -4.07
CA ASP A 30 -17.78 13.81 -4.83
C ASP A 30 -17.64 12.75 -5.93
N LEU A 31 -17.89 11.49 -5.61
CA LEU A 31 -17.86 10.40 -6.58
C LEU A 31 -18.90 10.56 -7.68
N LYS A 32 -20.11 11.04 -7.36
CA LYS A 32 -21.12 11.35 -8.36
C LYS A 32 -20.71 12.49 -9.29
N ALA A 33 -19.98 13.48 -8.77
CA ALA A 33 -19.42 14.57 -9.58
C ALA A 33 -18.24 14.12 -10.45
N LEU A 34 -17.38 13.24 -9.93
CA LEU A 34 -16.21 12.72 -10.65
C LEU A 34 -16.56 11.64 -11.69
N LEU A 35 -17.59 10.84 -11.39
CA LEU A 35 -18.07 9.71 -12.22
C LEU A 35 -19.60 9.84 -12.41
N PRO A 36 -20.07 10.87 -13.15
CA PRO A 36 -21.49 11.12 -13.37
C PRO A 36 -22.16 10.00 -14.17
N SER A 37 -21.47 9.43 -15.15
CA SER A 37 -21.89 8.22 -15.86
C SER A 37 -21.02 7.03 -15.42
N VAL A 38 -21.66 5.87 -15.32
CA VAL A 38 -21.02 4.62 -14.92
C VAL A 38 -21.46 3.53 -15.87
N TRP A 39 -20.68 2.45 -15.92
CA TRP A 39 -20.95 1.32 -16.76
C TRP A 39 -20.69 0.00 -16.02
N TRP A 40 -21.55 -0.98 -16.26
CA TRP A 40 -21.38 -2.35 -15.82
C TRP A 40 -21.93 -3.30 -16.88
N GLN A 41 -21.43 -4.53 -16.86
CA GLN A 41 -21.90 -5.57 -17.77
C GLN A 41 -23.25 -6.10 -17.26
N SER A 42 -24.34 -5.69 -17.91
CA SER A 42 -25.68 -6.25 -17.71
C SER A 42 -26.40 -6.36 -19.05
N LYS A 43 -27.24 -7.38 -19.19
CA LYS A 43 -28.09 -7.59 -20.38
C LYS A 43 -29.26 -6.61 -20.45
N TYR A 44 -29.51 -5.89 -19.37
CA TYR A 44 -30.69 -5.05 -19.16
C TYR A 44 -30.32 -3.58 -18.89
N ALA A 45 -29.03 -3.25 -18.96
CA ALA A 45 -28.53 -1.90 -18.74
C ALA A 45 -29.12 -0.91 -19.77
N ASP A 46 -29.61 0.19 -19.24
CA ASP A 46 -30.11 1.34 -19.99
C ASP A 46 -28.93 2.10 -20.65
N GLU A 47 -28.83 2.01 -21.99
CA GLU A 47 -27.72 2.55 -22.77
C GLU A 47 -27.55 4.07 -22.65
N GLU A 48 -28.62 4.83 -22.31
CA GLU A 48 -28.53 6.29 -22.17
C GLU A 48 -27.75 6.73 -20.92
N ILE A 49 -27.75 5.90 -19.87
CA ILE A 49 -27.09 6.18 -18.59
C ILE A 49 -25.78 5.38 -18.47
N CYS A 50 -25.70 4.24 -19.17
CA CYS A 50 -24.63 3.25 -19.12
C CYS A 50 -23.72 3.34 -20.36
N SER A 51 -22.83 4.33 -20.42
CA SER A 51 -21.86 4.45 -21.53
C SER A 51 -20.47 3.99 -21.11
N GLU A 52 -20.03 2.87 -21.67
CA GLU A 52 -18.69 2.31 -21.43
C GLU A 52 -17.60 3.31 -21.83
N GLU A 53 -17.75 3.96 -22.98
CA GLU A 53 -16.79 4.93 -23.51
C GLU A 53 -16.67 6.16 -22.61
N ARG A 54 -17.80 6.74 -22.18
CA ARG A 54 -17.78 7.88 -21.25
C ARG A 54 -17.13 7.48 -19.94
N MET A 55 -17.50 6.33 -19.36
CA MET A 55 -16.91 5.85 -18.12
C MET A 55 -15.39 5.63 -18.26
N LYS A 56 -14.93 5.01 -19.35
CA LYS A 56 -13.51 4.84 -19.65
C LYS A 56 -12.79 6.18 -19.72
N SER A 57 -13.36 7.16 -20.44
CA SER A 57 -12.79 8.51 -20.56
C SER A 57 -12.65 9.20 -19.19
N MET A 58 -13.71 9.20 -18.38
CA MET A 58 -13.69 9.81 -17.04
C MET A 58 -12.74 9.10 -16.08
N LYS A 59 -12.71 7.76 -16.12
CA LYS A 59 -11.74 6.96 -15.36
C LYS A 59 -10.31 7.33 -15.74
N ASN A 60 -10.01 7.47 -17.04
CA ASN A 60 -8.68 7.85 -17.51
C ASN A 60 -8.30 9.25 -17.05
N ALA A 61 -9.21 10.22 -17.13
CA ALA A 61 -8.98 11.57 -16.60
C ALA A 61 -8.67 11.56 -15.10
N LEU A 62 -9.43 10.76 -14.33
CA LEU A 62 -9.19 10.59 -12.89
C LEU A 62 -7.84 9.91 -12.61
N GLN A 63 -7.47 8.89 -13.40
CA GLN A 63 -6.16 8.23 -13.30
C GLN A 63 -5.01 9.21 -13.56
N LEU A 64 -5.14 10.09 -14.55
CA LEU A 64 -4.12 11.11 -14.85
C LEU A 64 -3.98 12.12 -13.70
N ALA A 65 -5.10 12.57 -13.12
CA ALA A 65 -5.08 13.48 -11.98
C ALA A 65 -4.40 12.85 -10.76
N VAL A 66 -4.74 11.60 -10.45
CA VAL A 66 -4.11 10.84 -9.34
C VAL A 66 -2.63 10.60 -9.63
N ALA A 67 -2.26 10.21 -10.86
CA ALA A 67 -0.86 10.01 -11.23
C ALA A 67 -0.03 11.30 -11.06
N LYS A 68 -0.59 12.46 -11.42
CA LYS A 68 0.09 13.75 -11.21
C LYS A 68 0.31 14.06 -9.73
N LEU A 69 -0.69 13.81 -8.89
CA LEU A 69 -0.55 13.96 -7.43
C LEU A 69 0.55 13.04 -6.89
N GLU A 70 0.54 11.77 -7.30
CA GLU A 70 1.52 10.78 -6.86
C GLU A 70 2.93 11.09 -7.34
N GLU A 71 3.07 11.69 -8.52
CA GLU A 71 4.34 12.19 -9.03
C GLU A 71 4.88 13.34 -8.16
N HIS A 72 4.02 14.27 -7.72
CA HIS A 72 4.44 15.32 -6.79
C HIS A 72 4.84 14.77 -5.42
N GLN A 73 4.09 13.79 -4.90
CA GLN A 73 4.43 13.12 -3.64
C GLN A 73 5.76 12.37 -3.74
N PHE A 74 5.97 11.65 -4.85
CA PHE A 74 7.23 10.97 -5.13
C PHE A 74 8.39 11.98 -5.20
N ASN A 75 8.25 13.05 -5.97
CA ASN A 75 9.28 14.08 -6.09
C ASN A 75 9.61 14.77 -4.76
N LEU A 76 8.60 15.04 -3.93
CA LEU A 76 8.80 15.59 -2.59
C LEU A 76 9.62 14.64 -1.71
N CYS A 77 9.27 13.36 -1.68
CA CYS A 77 10.01 12.35 -0.92
C CYS A 77 11.42 12.12 -1.48
N SER A 78 11.60 12.19 -2.79
CA SER A 78 12.90 12.08 -3.45
C SER A 78 13.88 13.19 -3.03
N VAL A 79 13.39 14.41 -2.79
CA VAL A 79 14.22 15.49 -2.23
C VAL A 79 14.82 15.09 -0.87
N LEU A 80 14.09 14.32 -0.06
CA LEU A 80 14.51 13.87 1.27
C LEU A 80 15.48 12.68 1.23
N VAL A 81 15.46 11.88 0.16
CA VAL A 81 16.46 10.83 -0.07
C VAL A 81 17.86 11.45 -0.23
N HIS A 82 17.98 12.64 -0.82
CA HIS A 82 19.26 13.33 -0.98
C HIS A 82 19.66 14.21 0.22
N VAL A 83 18.89 14.19 1.31
CA VAL A 83 19.18 14.97 2.52
C VAL A 83 19.60 14.01 3.63
N ARG A 84 20.76 14.24 4.25
CA ARG A 84 21.17 13.45 5.42
C ARG A 84 20.25 13.75 6.60
N ALA A 85 19.85 12.72 7.34
CA ALA A 85 18.98 12.85 8.50
C ALA A 85 19.53 13.80 9.57
N GLU A 86 20.85 13.97 9.64
CA GLU A 86 21.51 14.88 10.57
C GLU A 86 21.12 16.34 10.38
N ARG A 87 20.79 16.73 9.15
CA ARG A 87 20.51 18.12 8.74
C ARG A 87 19.12 18.60 9.11
N VAL A 88 18.15 17.71 9.37
CA VAL A 88 16.78 18.11 9.68
C VAL A 88 16.61 18.37 11.17
N ARG A 89 15.98 19.50 11.53
CA ARG A 89 15.76 19.89 12.95
C ARG A 89 14.68 19.07 13.64
N GLY A 90 13.70 18.57 12.90
CA GLY A 90 12.54 17.86 13.46
C GLY A 90 12.78 16.42 13.88
N LYS A 91 14.02 15.94 14.08
CA LYS A 91 14.31 14.51 14.34
C LYS A 91 13.32 13.92 15.36
N PRO A 92 12.61 12.83 15.03
CA PRO A 92 11.69 12.22 15.96
C PRO A 92 12.48 11.76 17.19
N ASP A 93 11.95 12.04 18.38
CA ASP A 93 12.55 11.71 19.67
C ASP A 93 12.42 10.19 19.91
N VAL A 94 13.13 9.42 19.09
CA VAL A 94 13.18 7.96 19.21
C VAL A 94 14.29 7.67 20.21
N ALA A 95 13.89 7.29 21.43
CA ALA A 95 14.78 6.98 22.53
C ALA A 95 15.98 6.14 22.07
N VAL A 96 17.17 6.57 22.51
CA VAL A 96 18.48 6.00 22.15
C VAL A 96 18.54 4.54 22.60
N SER A 97 18.30 3.62 21.66
CA SER A 97 18.49 2.18 21.86
C SER A 97 19.54 1.63 20.88
N VAL A 98 19.99 0.41 21.11
CA VAL A 98 21.00 -0.34 20.34
C VAL A 98 20.75 -0.34 18.82
N GLU A 99 19.50 -0.15 18.37
CA GLU A 99 19.15 0.04 16.95
C GLU A 99 19.84 1.25 16.31
N GLN A 100 20.06 2.33 17.08
CA GLN A 100 20.67 3.55 16.58
C GLN A 100 22.13 3.30 16.14
N GLN A 101 22.83 2.35 16.75
CA GLN A 101 24.23 2.04 16.42
C GLN A 101 24.37 1.40 15.03
N ILE A 102 23.36 0.63 14.60
CA ILE A 102 23.32 0.00 13.27
C ILE A 102 22.80 0.99 12.23
N TRP A 103 21.74 1.74 12.55
CA TRP A 103 21.25 2.83 11.70
C TRP A 103 22.33 3.90 11.48
N GLN A 104 23.19 4.17 12.47
CA GLN A 104 24.33 5.09 12.32
C GLN A 104 25.36 4.59 11.30
N THR A 105 25.57 3.28 11.16
CA THR A 105 26.47 2.74 10.12
C THR A 105 25.91 2.89 8.70
N ALA A 106 24.58 2.99 8.55
CA ALA A 106 23.90 3.08 7.25
C ALA A 106 23.76 4.52 6.70
N ARG A 107 24.27 5.55 7.41
CA ARG A 107 24.19 6.98 7.04
C ARG A 107 22.79 7.43 6.56
N PRO A 108 21.79 7.39 7.43
CA PRO A 108 20.40 7.46 7.04
C PRO A 108 20.01 8.80 6.42
N THR A 109 19.11 8.72 5.44
CA THR A 109 18.51 9.89 4.79
C THR A 109 17.33 10.43 5.61
N ALA A 110 16.95 11.68 5.35
CA ALA A 110 15.78 12.30 5.96
C ALA A 110 14.50 11.54 5.57
N PHE A 111 14.47 10.94 4.38
CA PHE A 111 13.38 10.07 3.96
C PHE A 111 13.29 8.80 4.81
N SER A 112 14.40 8.09 5.02
CA SER A 112 14.44 6.91 5.90
C SER A 112 13.96 7.22 7.32
N TYR A 113 14.34 8.39 7.85
CA TYR A 113 13.85 8.88 9.14
C TYR A 113 12.34 9.13 9.15
N PHE A 114 11.81 9.74 8.09
CA PHE A 114 10.38 9.97 7.95
C PHE A 114 9.57 8.67 7.88
N VAL A 115 10.05 7.69 7.10
CA VAL A 115 9.41 6.38 7.00
C VAL A 115 9.39 5.68 8.37
N ARG A 116 10.51 5.72 9.10
CA ARG A 116 10.58 5.19 10.47
C ARG A 116 9.63 5.93 11.41
N TYR A 117 9.58 7.26 11.35
CA TYR A 117 8.62 8.08 12.09
C TYR A 117 7.18 7.63 11.84
N LEU A 118 6.78 7.40 10.59
CA LEU A 118 5.44 6.91 10.26
C LEU A 118 5.17 5.53 10.89
N CYS A 119 6.10 4.58 10.78
CA CYS A 119 5.95 3.25 11.38
C CYS A 119 5.81 3.33 12.90
N THR A 120 6.64 4.14 13.58
CA THR A 120 6.60 4.30 15.03
C THR A 120 5.34 5.02 15.49
N LYS A 121 4.95 6.11 14.83
CA LYS A 121 3.74 6.89 15.14
C LYS A 121 2.48 6.06 15.04
N ASN A 122 2.44 5.13 14.07
CA ASN A 122 1.28 4.29 13.83
C ASN A 122 1.30 2.96 14.59
N ARG A 123 2.22 2.83 15.55
CA ARG A 123 2.27 1.68 16.44
C ARG A 123 0.95 1.54 17.22
N GLY A 124 0.46 0.32 17.31
CA GLY A 124 -0.80 0.04 18.00
C GLY A 124 -2.06 0.43 17.22
N ALA A 125 -1.95 0.81 15.94
CA ALA A 125 -3.13 1.05 15.08
C ALA A 125 -4.07 -0.16 14.96
N THR A 126 -3.54 -1.37 15.22
CA THR A 126 -4.28 -2.65 15.21
C THR A 126 -4.88 -3.01 16.57
N ARG A 127 -4.65 -2.24 17.63
CA ARG A 127 -5.22 -2.50 18.96
C ARG A 127 -6.71 -2.16 18.99
N ASN A 128 -7.46 -2.83 19.88
CA ASN A 128 -8.90 -2.57 20.08
C ASN A 128 -9.18 -1.11 20.45
N ILE A 129 -8.29 -0.51 21.25
CA ILE A 129 -8.30 0.92 21.57
C ILE A 129 -7.08 1.52 20.89
N GLN A 130 -7.32 2.26 19.82
CA GLN A 130 -6.27 2.92 19.05
C GLN A 130 -5.70 4.10 19.83
N PRO A 131 -4.38 4.32 19.80
CA PRO A 131 -3.79 5.50 20.43
C PRO A 131 -4.21 6.78 19.68
N PRO A 132 -4.29 7.92 20.37
CA PRO A 132 -4.58 9.19 19.71
C PRO A 132 -3.43 9.63 18.82
N GLY A 133 -3.74 10.42 17.77
CA GLY A 133 -2.72 11.04 16.92
C GLY A 133 -2.11 10.15 15.85
N LEU A 134 -2.75 9.03 15.50
CA LEU A 134 -2.35 8.21 14.35
C LEU A 134 -2.37 9.03 13.05
N SER A 135 -1.55 8.61 12.09
CA SER A 135 -1.58 9.18 10.74
C SER A 135 -2.87 8.78 10.04
N ASP A 136 -3.38 9.65 9.16
CA ASP A 136 -4.49 9.28 8.28
C ASP A 136 -4.07 8.09 7.40
N ASN A 137 -4.98 7.15 7.16
CA ASN A 137 -4.68 5.94 6.41
C ASN A 137 -4.23 6.25 4.96
N SER A 138 -4.69 7.36 4.37
CA SER A 138 -4.23 7.83 3.07
C SER A 138 -2.76 8.24 3.05
N VAL A 139 -2.21 8.71 4.18
CA VAL A 139 -0.77 9.01 4.32
C VAL A 139 0.03 7.71 4.23
N LEU A 140 -0.41 6.66 4.93
CA LEU A 140 0.23 5.35 4.89
C LEU A 140 0.18 4.75 3.48
N LEU A 141 -0.96 4.90 2.79
CA LEU A 141 -1.12 4.49 1.40
C LEU A 141 -0.17 5.24 0.45
N SER A 142 -0.03 6.55 0.61
CA SER A 142 0.89 7.38 -0.19
C SER A 142 2.34 6.99 0.08
N ALA A 143 2.73 6.90 1.36
CA ALA A 143 4.07 6.51 1.77
C ALA A 143 4.44 5.11 1.25
N TYR A 144 3.52 4.14 1.33
CA TYR A 144 3.71 2.79 0.80
C TYR A 144 4.02 2.82 -0.70
N PHE A 145 3.23 3.51 -1.51
CA PHE A 145 3.46 3.54 -2.96
C PHE A 145 4.69 4.33 -3.37
N VAL A 146 5.03 5.41 -2.66
CA VAL A 146 6.29 6.14 -2.87
C VAL A 146 7.47 5.22 -2.57
N LEU A 147 7.47 4.57 -1.40
CA LEU A 147 8.52 3.65 -0.97
C LEU A 147 8.65 2.45 -1.90
N LEU A 148 7.53 1.86 -2.33
CA LEU A 148 7.49 0.77 -3.29
C LEU A 148 8.12 1.17 -4.63
N ARG A 149 7.81 2.38 -5.12
CA ARG A 149 8.40 2.91 -6.36
C ARG A 149 9.92 3.12 -6.23
N MET A 150 10.40 3.58 -5.07
CA MET A 150 11.83 3.74 -4.79
C MET A 150 12.56 2.39 -4.65
N LEU A 151 11.90 1.37 -4.10
CA LEU A 151 12.47 0.03 -3.92
C LEU A 151 12.43 -0.81 -5.19
N LYS A 152 11.51 -0.53 -6.11
CA LYS A 152 11.29 -1.32 -7.34
C LYS A 152 12.58 -1.68 -8.10
N PRO A 153 13.53 -0.76 -8.36
CA PRO A 153 14.78 -1.11 -9.04
C PRO A 153 15.60 -2.16 -8.28
N HIS A 154 15.61 -2.11 -6.95
CA HIS A 154 16.32 -3.07 -6.10
C HIS A 154 15.64 -4.43 -6.03
N LEU A 155 14.32 -4.48 -6.27
CA LEU A 155 13.52 -5.72 -6.36
C LEU A 155 13.67 -6.40 -7.73
N GLN A 156 13.91 -5.62 -8.79
CA GLN A 156 14.02 -6.08 -10.17
C GLN A 156 15.45 -6.40 -10.62
N SER A 157 16.47 -5.82 -9.99
CA SER A 157 17.88 -5.96 -10.41
C SER A 157 18.33 -7.42 -10.40
N ALA A 158 19.00 -7.82 -11.50
CA ALA A 158 19.58 -9.14 -11.73
C ALA A 158 20.78 -9.43 -10.77
N PRO A 159 21.28 -10.68 -10.68
CA PRO A 159 22.14 -11.13 -9.58
C PRO A 159 23.61 -10.74 -9.80
N SER A 160 23.90 -9.45 -9.98
CA SER A 160 25.24 -8.99 -9.64
C SER A 160 25.35 -9.08 -8.12
N PRO A 161 26.43 -9.68 -7.57
CA PRO A 161 26.63 -9.81 -6.13
C PRO A 161 26.65 -8.45 -5.40
N ASP A 162 26.82 -7.35 -6.14
CA ASP A 162 26.89 -5.97 -5.65
C ASP A 162 25.64 -5.13 -5.97
N SER A 163 24.56 -5.72 -6.53
CA SER A 163 23.37 -4.95 -6.95
C SER A 163 22.07 -5.39 -6.28
N GLY A 164 21.38 -4.43 -5.65
CA GLY A 164 19.99 -4.60 -5.21
C GLY A 164 19.80 -5.52 -4.00
N LEU A 165 18.55 -5.94 -3.77
CA LEU A 165 18.17 -6.81 -2.64
C LEU A 165 18.51 -8.29 -2.88
N ALA A 166 19.43 -8.59 -3.81
CA ALA A 166 19.90 -9.95 -4.08
C ALA A 166 20.54 -10.59 -2.83
N THR A 167 21.16 -9.76 -2.00
CA THR A 167 21.84 -10.15 -0.77
C THR A 167 21.03 -9.62 0.41
N PHE A 168 20.07 -10.39 0.89
CA PHE A 168 19.14 -9.97 1.93
C PHE A 168 19.79 -10.15 3.33
N PRO A 169 19.95 -9.07 4.11
CA PRO A 169 20.59 -9.10 5.43
C PRO A 169 19.61 -9.59 6.50
N ALA A 170 19.35 -10.90 6.52
CA ALA A 170 18.32 -11.50 7.38
C ALA A 170 18.54 -11.27 8.89
N LYS A 171 19.80 -11.24 9.34
CA LYS A 171 20.16 -10.94 10.73
C LYS A 171 19.69 -9.55 11.17
N GLU A 172 19.93 -8.56 10.31
CA GLU A 172 19.65 -7.15 10.57
C GLU A 172 18.14 -6.88 10.56
N LEU A 173 17.41 -7.53 9.64
CA LEU A 173 16.00 -7.26 9.39
C LEU A 173 15.07 -8.05 10.32
N PHE A 174 15.22 -9.38 10.39
CA PHE A 174 14.25 -10.22 11.11
C PHE A 174 14.52 -10.39 12.60
N LEU A 175 15.79 -10.40 13.04
CA LEU A 175 16.13 -10.83 14.40
C LEU A 175 16.55 -9.67 15.30
N ARG A 176 17.20 -8.63 14.78
CA ARG A 176 17.47 -7.42 15.57
C ARG A 176 16.23 -6.54 15.76
N GLY A 177 15.39 -6.36 14.74
CA GLY A 177 14.09 -5.64 14.90
C GLY A 177 13.09 -6.36 15.82
N ALA A 178 13.26 -7.67 16.01
CA ALA A 178 12.44 -8.51 16.89
C ALA A 178 12.88 -8.49 18.36
N THR A 179 14.17 -8.29 18.63
CA THR A 179 14.80 -8.50 19.95
C THR A 179 14.96 -7.21 20.76
N THR A 180 14.85 -6.04 20.13
CA THR A 180 15.00 -4.72 20.77
C THR A 180 13.71 -4.20 21.41
N GLY A 181 13.26 -4.87 22.47
CA GLY A 181 12.33 -4.35 23.49
C GLY A 181 11.28 -3.32 23.05
N GLU A 182 11.28 -2.14 23.69
CA GLU A 182 10.29 -1.06 23.53
C GLU A 182 10.21 -0.48 22.11
N THR A 183 11.14 -0.80 21.19
CA THR A 183 11.15 -0.33 19.79
C THR A 183 10.70 -1.38 18.77
N ASN A 184 10.32 -2.59 19.22
CA ASN A 184 9.83 -3.65 18.34
C ASN A 184 8.48 -3.26 17.68
N MET A 185 8.55 -2.84 16.42
CA MET A 185 7.39 -2.47 15.58
C MET A 185 6.44 -3.64 15.28
N TYR A 186 6.90 -4.88 15.50
CA TYR A 186 6.14 -6.12 15.29
C TYR A 186 5.41 -6.61 16.54
N ALA A 187 5.70 -6.04 17.72
CA ALA A 187 5.12 -6.49 18.99
C ALA A 187 3.58 -6.41 19.00
N ASP A 188 3.01 -5.45 18.27
CA ASP A 188 1.56 -5.23 18.19
C ASP A 188 0.89 -6.00 17.04
N PHE A 189 1.65 -6.77 16.25
CA PHE A 189 1.08 -7.57 15.17
C PHE A 189 0.46 -8.86 15.72
N PRO A 190 -0.82 -9.13 15.42
CA PRO A 190 -1.46 -10.37 15.81
C PRO A 190 -0.65 -11.57 15.33
N ARG A 191 -0.45 -12.56 16.20
CA ARG A 191 0.31 -13.83 15.96
C ARG A 191 1.82 -13.71 15.81
N LEU A 192 2.40 -12.52 15.67
CA LEU A 192 3.85 -12.31 15.58
C LEU A 192 4.45 -11.95 16.94
N GLY A 193 3.89 -10.96 17.65
CA GLY A 193 4.51 -10.42 18.87
C GLY A 193 4.81 -11.47 19.96
N GLY A 194 3.77 -12.14 20.46
CA GLY A 194 3.93 -13.15 21.53
C GLY A 194 4.70 -14.40 21.10
N THR A 195 4.51 -14.83 19.85
CA THR A 195 5.15 -16.03 19.28
C THR A 195 6.65 -15.85 19.12
N LEU A 196 7.08 -14.68 18.63
CA LEU A 196 8.47 -14.37 18.35
C LEU A 196 9.32 -14.35 19.63
N GLY A 197 8.81 -13.74 20.71
CA GLY A 197 9.48 -13.73 22.01
C GLY A 197 9.61 -15.11 22.65
N HIS A 198 8.65 -16.00 22.41
CA HIS A 198 8.72 -17.40 22.85
C HIS A 198 9.74 -18.19 22.03
N LEU A 199 9.70 -18.09 20.70
CA LEU A 199 10.63 -18.79 19.81
C LEU A 199 12.09 -18.43 20.09
N LEU A 200 12.38 -17.16 20.33
CA LEU A 200 13.74 -16.69 20.67
C LEU A 200 14.30 -17.28 21.97
N LYS A 201 13.43 -17.60 22.94
CA LYS A 201 13.83 -18.20 24.22
C LYS A 201 14.06 -19.70 24.10
N GLU A 202 13.15 -20.39 23.42
CA GLU A 202 13.19 -21.85 23.29
C GLU A 202 14.21 -22.33 22.24
N LEU A 203 14.47 -21.52 21.20
CA LEU A 203 15.32 -21.85 20.07
C LEU A 203 16.27 -20.69 19.72
N PRO A 204 17.39 -20.55 20.45
CA PRO A 204 18.39 -19.55 20.11
C PRO A 204 18.98 -19.85 18.72
N VAL A 205 18.84 -18.91 17.79
CA VAL A 205 19.34 -19.00 16.41
C VAL A 205 20.86 -18.82 16.40
N THR A 206 21.59 -19.67 15.68
CA THR A 206 23.06 -19.59 15.60
C THR A 206 23.52 -18.51 14.62
N GLU A 207 24.72 -17.96 14.81
CA GLU A 207 25.30 -16.92 13.94
C GLU A 207 25.33 -17.32 12.45
N ASP A 208 25.55 -18.60 12.14
CA ASP A 208 25.54 -19.12 10.77
C ASP A 208 24.12 -19.11 10.15
N GLU A 209 23.07 -19.37 10.94
CA GLU A 209 21.67 -19.29 10.52
C GLU A 209 21.17 -17.84 10.41
N LEU A 210 21.89 -16.89 11.01
CA LEU A 210 21.65 -15.44 10.92
C LEU A 210 22.27 -14.84 9.67
N GLY A 211 23.24 -15.49 9.03
CA GLY A 211 23.99 -14.94 7.91
C GLY A 211 23.13 -14.47 6.74
N VAL A 212 23.75 -13.66 5.90
CA VAL A 212 23.23 -13.15 4.62
C VAL A 212 22.47 -14.23 3.83
N VAL A 213 21.33 -13.87 3.25
CA VAL A 213 20.49 -14.76 2.43
C VAL A 213 20.60 -14.32 0.97
N GLU A 214 21.10 -15.20 0.11
CA GLU A 214 21.12 -14.97 -1.33
C GLU A 214 19.76 -15.28 -1.95
N VAL A 215 19.10 -14.26 -2.49
CA VAL A 215 17.81 -14.37 -3.17
C VAL A 215 18.05 -14.42 -4.67
N THR A 216 17.80 -15.58 -5.29
CA THR A 216 18.01 -15.75 -6.74
C THR A 216 17.00 -14.94 -7.55
N SER A 217 17.47 -14.26 -8.60
CA SER A 217 16.59 -13.62 -9.59
C SER A 217 16.52 -14.47 -10.86
N GLU A 218 15.33 -14.55 -11.48
CA GLU A 218 15.22 -15.08 -12.85
C GLU A 218 15.63 -14.02 -13.87
N ALA A 219 16.31 -14.47 -14.92
CA ALA A 219 16.48 -13.73 -16.16
C ALA A 219 15.16 -13.73 -16.93
N GLY A 220 14.30 -12.74 -16.67
CA GLY A 220 13.04 -12.52 -17.36
C GLY A 220 13.14 -11.37 -18.36
N SER A 221 13.25 -11.71 -19.64
CA SER A 221 13.15 -10.80 -20.78
C SER A 221 11.85 -9.97 -20.71
N SER A 222 11.96 -8.65 -20.55
CA SER A 222 11.18 -7.70 -21.34
C SER A 222 11.86 -6.35 -21.32
N ALA A 223 12.36 -5.95 -22.49
CA ALA A 223 12.65 -4.58 -22.80
C ALA A 223 11.34 -3.79 -22.75
N MET A 224 11.26 -2.87 -21.81
CA MET A 224 10.58 -1.59 -22.03
C MET A 224 11.33 -0.55 -21.20
N GLU A 225 12.52 -0.19 -21.67
CA GLU A 225 13.17 1.07 -21.33
C GLU A 225 12.32 2.21 -21.93
N GLU A 226 11.29 2.63 -21.22
CA GLU A 226 10.72 3.96 -21.41
C GLU A 226 10.54 4.63 -20.05
N GLY A 227 11.47 5.52 -19.73
CA GLY A 227 11.17 6.74 -18.96
C GLY A 227 11.24 6.71 -17.44
N LEU A 228 11.83 5.69 -16.80
CA LEU A 228 12.18 5.82 -15.37
C LEU A 228 13.48 6.59 -15.25
N GLY A 229 13.35 7.91 -15.09
CA GLY A 229 14.49 8.83 -14.95
C GLY A 229 15.54 8.29 -13.99
N ALA A 230 16.80 8.36 -14.41
CA ALA A 230 18.02 7.96 -13.70
C ALA A 230 18.31 8.77 -12.42
N GLY A 231 17.28 9.19 -11.67
CA GLY A 231 17.38 10.35 -10.78
C GLY A 231 17.32 10.10 -9.29
N VAL A 232 16.73 9.01 -8.79
CA VAL A 232 16.52 8.84 -7.34
C VAL A 232 16.55 7.37 -6.98
N LEU A 233 17.70 6.90 -6.50
CA LEU A 233 17.87 5.56 -5.96
C LEU A 233 18.13 5.67 -4.47
N LEU A 234 17.46 4.82 -3.68
CA LEU A 234 17.86 4.59 -2.30
C LEU A 234 19.30 4.06 -2.31
N GLU A 235 20.13 4.53 -1.37
CA GLU A 235 21.45 3.92 -1.20
C GLU A 235 21.23 2.42 -0.88
N LEU A 236 22.04 1.52 -1.46
CA LEU A 236 21.86 0.08 -1.30
C LEU A 236 21.88 -0.35 0.18
N SER A 237 22.64 0.37 1.01
CA SER A 237 22.70 0.18 2.46
C SER A 237 21.38 0.46 3.18
N GLU A 238 20.49 1.28 2.61
CA GLU A 238 19.18 1.61 3.18
C GLU A 238 18.07 0.68 2.69
N ALA A 239 18.22 0.09 1.49
CA ALA A 239 17.17 -0.69 0.83
C ALA A 239 16.58 -1.82 1.72
N PRO A 240 17.36 -2.59 2.50
CA PRO A 240 16.81 -3.60 3.39
C PRO A 240 15.87 -3.01 4.46
N TYR A 241 16.30 -1.94 5.14
CA TYR A 241 15.46 -1.28 6.15
C TYR A 241 14.21 -0.64 5.55
N MET A 242 14.31 -0.15 4.32
CA MET A 242 13.18 0.37 3.58
C MET A 242 12.21 -0.75 3.17
N LEU A 243 12.71 -1.94 2.82
CA LEU A 243 11.87 -3.12 2.57
C LEU A 243 11.13 -3.56 3.85
N ASP A 244 11.81 -3.57 4.99
CA ASP A 244 11.21 -3.83 6.31
C ASP A 244 10.03 -2.89 6.58
N ALA A 245 10.28 -1.59 6.44
CA ALA A 245 9.26 -0.57 6.63
C ALA A 245 8.11 -0.66 5.61
N LEU A 246 8.40 -1.07 4.36
CA LEU A 246 7.36 -1.34 3.35
C LEU A 246 6.39 -2.42 3.83
N MET A 247 6.90 -3.51 4.42
CA MET A 247 6.08 -4.59 4.97
C MET A 247 5.26 -4.12 6.17
N VAL A 248 5.84 -3.29 7.04
CA VAL A 248 5.13 -2.69 8.17
C VAL A 248 4.01 -1.75 7.70
N LEU A 249 4.28 -0.85 6.75
CA LEU A 249 3.28 0.02 6.15
C LEU A 249 2.16 -0.77 5.45
N TYR A 250 2.48 -1.93 4.88
CA TYR A 250 1.45 -2.82 4.34
C TYR A 250 0.45 -3.24 5.42
N HIS A 251 0.93 -3.69 6.57
CA HIS A 251 0.08 -4.11 7.68
C HIS A 251 -0.66 -2.95 8.34
N LEU A 252 -0.02 -1.79 8.49
CA LEU A 252 -0.60 -0.61 9.13
C LEU A 252 -1.67 0.07 8.25
N GLY A 253 -1.48 0.10 6.92
CA GLY A 253 -2.32 0.88 6.01
C GLY A 253 -2.91 0.08 4.86
N MET A 254 -2.07 -0.61 4.07
CA MET A 254 -2.49 -1.21 2.79
C MET A 254 -3.49 -2.34 2.93
N ALA A 255 -3.29 -3.24 3.88
CA ALA A 255 -4.12 -4.43 4.03
C ALA A 255 -5.60 -4.07 4.24
N SER A 256 -5.88 -3.01 4.99
CA SER A 256 -7.25 -2.49 5.19
C SER A 256 -7.86 -1.96 3.90
N ASN A 257 -7.09 -1.27 3.04
CA ASN A 257 -7.56 -0.76 1.74
C ASN A 257 -7.88 -1.89 0.77
N PHE A 258 -7.05 -2.95 0.72
CA PHE A 258 -7.35 -4.11 -0.11
C PHE A 258 -8.59 -4.86 0.37
N LYS A 259 -8.78 -4.99 1.69
CA LYS A 259 -10.02 -5.54 2.27
C LYS A 259 -11.23 -4.68 1.91
N ALA A 260 -11.12 -3.36 2.06
CA ALA A 260 -12.18 -2.42 1.71
C ALA A 260 -12.54 -2.50 0.22
N TYR A 261 -11.54 -2.56 -0.66
CA TYR A 261 -11.76 -2.78 -2.10
C TYR A 261 -12.46 -4.11 -2.38
N SER A 262 -11.99 -5.22 -1.77
CA SER A 262 -12.60 -6.53 -1.95
C SER A 262 -14.06 -6.55 -1.51
N TYR A 263 -14.37 -5.91 -0.38
CA TYR A 263 -15.74 -5.76 0.10
C TYR A 263 -16.61 -4.95 -0.87
N GLN A 264 -16.11 -3.81 -1.35
CA GLN A 264 -16.84 -2.99 -2.32
C GLN A 264 -17.05 -3.69 -3.66
N GLN A 265 -16.07 -4.48 -4.11
CA GLN A 265 -16.20 -5.30 -5.30
C GLN A 265 -17.29 -6.37 -5.13
N GLN A 266 -17.38 -7.01 -3.95
CA GLN A 266 -18.44 -7.98 -3.65
C GLN A 266 -19.82 -7.30 -3.60
N ASN A 267 -19.92 -6.13 -2.95
CA ASN A 267 -21.14 -5.35 -2.92
C ASN A 267 -21.61 -4.96 -4.34
N GLN A 268 -20.69 -4.54 -5.20
CA GLN A 268 -20.99 -4.23 -6.59
C GLN A 268 -21.59 -5.44 -7.33
N LEU A 269 -20.98 -6.61 -7.19
CA LEU A 269 -21.47 -7.84 -7.83
C LEU A 269 -22.87 -8.21 -7.34
N GLN A 270 -23.11 -8.12 -6.03
CA GLN A 270 -24.41 -8.41 -5.44
C GLN A 270 -25.49 -7.42 -5.90
N ALA A 271 -25.17 -6.12 -5.94
CA ALA A 271 -26.10 -5.10 -6.41
C ALA A 271 -26.49 -5.31 -7.88
N ILE A 272 -25.51 -5.63 -8.74
CA ILE A 272 -25.76 -5.94 -10.16
C ILE A 272 -26.68 -7.16 -10.29
N GLN A 273 -26.43 -8.21 -9.51
CA GLN A 273 -27.26 -9.42 -9.52
C GLN A 273 -28.71 -9.13 -9.10
N GLN A 274 -28.92 -8.33 -8.06
CA GLN A 274 -30.25 -7.94 -7.59
C GLN A 274 -31.01 -7.13 -8.64
N LEU A 275 -30.33 -6.19 -9.30
CA LEU A 275 -30.90 -5.41 -10.38
C LEU A 275 -31.31 -6.30 -11.57
N ASP A 276 -30.40 -7.16 -12.02
CA ASP A 276 -30.65 -8.09 -13.13
C ASP A 276 -31.82 -9.04 -12.83
N ASP A 277 -31.93 -9.51 -11.59
CA ASP A 277 -33.04 -10.38 -11.15
C ASP A 277 -34.38 -9.63 -11.11
N ALA A 278 -34.39 -8.37 -10.65
CA ALA A 278 -35.59 -7.53 -10.66
C ALA A 278 -36.05 -7.23 -12.11
N GLU A 279 -35.12 -6.95 -13.00
CA GLU A 279 -35.39 -6.70 -14.42
C GLU A 279 -35.90 -7.95 -15.13
N ARG A 280 -35.27 -9.10 -14.88
CA ARG A 280 -35.73 -10.39 -15.41
C ARG A 280 -37.17 -10.69 -14.98
N ARG A 281 -37.51 -10.48 -13.70
CA ARG A 281 -38.86 -10.69 -13.17
C ARG A 281 -39.88 -9.74 -13.79
N LEU A 282 -39.50 -8.48 -14.05
CA LEU A 282 -40.37 -7.53 -14.75
C LEU A 282 -40.63 -7.93 -16.20
N GLN A 283 -39.62 -8.42 -16.92
CA GLN A 283 -39.78 -8.85 -18.32
C GLN A 283 -40.62 -10.12 -18.48
N HIS A 284 -40.52 -11.06 -17.53
CA HIS A 284 -41.25 -12.33 -17.56
C HIS A 284 -42.60 -12.27 -16.82
N SER A 285 -42.99 -11.07 -16.37
CA SER A 285 -44.25 -10.87 -15.68
C SER A 285 -45.42 -10.86 -16.66
N ASN A 286 -46.37 -11.78 -16.46
CA ASN A 286 -47.68 -11.73 -17.12
C ASN A 286 -48.70 -10.85 -16.37
N ALA A 287 -48.31 -10.26 -15.23
CA ALA A 287 -49.15 -9.40 -14.40
C ALA A 287 -49.47 -8.06 -15.09
N ALA A 288 -50.63 -7.50 -14.82
CA ALA A 288 -51.06 -6.25 -15.45
C ALA A 288 -50.15 -5.08 -14.99
N PRO A 289 -49.89 -4.06 -15.82
CA PRO A 289 -49.02 -2.94 -15.47
C PRO A 289 -49.42 -2.16 -14.21
N GLY A 290 -50.69 -2.28 -13.80
CA GLY A 290 -51.26 -1.66 -12.62
C GLY A 290 -51.18 -2.49 -11.33
N ASP A 291 -50.74 -3.75 -11.41
CA ASP A 291 -50.70 -4.65 -10.26
C ASP A 291 -49.72 -4.14 -9.21
N GLN A 292 -50.13 -4.20 -7.94
CA GLN A 292 -49.34 -3.70 -6.80
C GLN A 292 -47.94 -4.34 -6.75
N TRP A 293 -47.85 -5.62 -7.11
CA TRP A 293 -46.57 -6.33 -7.20
C TRP A 293 -45.64 -5.74 -8.26
N VAL A 294 -46.16 -5.41 -9.46
CA VAL A 294 -45.37 -4.77 -10.53
C VAL A 294 -44.88 -3.39 -10.10
N ARG A 295 -45.71 -2.63 -9.37
CA ARG A 295 -45.32 -1.33 -8.81
C ARG A 295 -44.18 -1.45 -7.80
N HIS A 296 -44.32 -2.33 -6.80
CA HIS A 296 -43.26 -2.59 -5.82
C HIS A 296 -41.97 -3.07 -6.49
N LEU A 297 -42.06 -3.89 -7.53
CA LEU A 297 -40.88 -4.38 -8.24
C LEU A 297 -40.17 -3.29 -9.04
N LYS A 298 -40.91 -2.32 -9.61
CA LYS A 298 -40.34 -1.13 -10.25
C LYS A 298 -39.65 -0.21 -9.24
N GLU A 299 -40.24 -0.02 -8.06
CA GLU A 299 -39.62 0.74 -6.97
C GLU A 299 -38.33 0.06 -6.50
N ALA A 300 -38.36 -1.25 -6.25
CA ALA A 300 -37.18 -2.02 -5.89
C ALA A 300 -36.08 -1.96 -6.95
N LYS A 301 -36.45 -2.07 -8.25
CA LYS A 301 -35.53 -1.86 -9.37
C LYS A 301 -34.84 -0.49 -9.29
N SER A 302 -35.58 0.57 -8.97
CA SER A 302 -35.00 1.92 -8.85
C SER A 302 -33.98 2.00 -7.71
N LEU A 303 -34.24 1.35 -6.58
CA LEU A 303 -33.31 1.31 -5.45
C LEU A 303 -32.05 0.51 -5.80
N PHE A 304 -32.21 -0.71 -6.33
CA PHE A 304 -31.07 -1.52 -6.78
C PHE A 304 -30.24 -0.81 -7.85
N ARG A 305 -30.87 -0.02 -8.71
CA ARG A 305 -30.15 0.80 -9.67
C ARG A 305 -29.23 1.81 -8.97
N GLU A 306 -29.72 2.57 -8.00
CA GLU A 306 -28.88 3.52 -7.26
C GLU A 306 -27.73 2.81 -6.52
N ASP A 307 -27.98 1.64 -5.92
CA ASP A 307 -26.95 0.83 -5.26
C ASP A 307 -25.86 0.38 -6.25
N VAL A 308 -26.24 -0.03 -7.47
CA VAL A 308 -25.29 -0.35 -8.55
C VAL A 308 -24.50 0.89 -8.93
N LEU A 309 -25.15 2.04 -9.11
CA LEU A 309 -24.46 3.28 -9.48
C LEU A 309 -23.42 3.66 -8.42
N GLU A 310 -23.78 3.63 -7.14
CA GLU A 310 -22.87 3.96 -6.03
C GLU A 310 -21.71 2.96 -5.92
N SER A 311 -22.00 1.66 -5.93
CA SER A 311 -20.98 0.62 -5.81
C SER A 311 -20.00 0.60 -6.99
N VAL A 312 -20.46 0.84 -8.22
CA VAL A 312 -19.58 0.98 -9.39
C VAL A 312 -18.64 2.18 -9.24
N ARG A 313 -19.12 3.32 -8.73
CA ARG A 313 -18.29 4.50 -8.48
C ARG A 313 -17.21 4.22 -7.44
N HIS A 314 -17.59 3.63 -6.30
CA HIS A 314 -16.63 3.28 -5.25
C HIS A 314 -15.58 2.29 -5.73
N THR A 315 -15.98 1.21 -6.41
CA THR A 315 -15.04 0.23 -6.97
C THR A 315 -14.12 0.86 -8.00
N THR A 316 -14.63 1.78 -8.83
CA THR A 316 -13.82 2.51 -9.82
C THR A 316 -12.80 3.42 -9.13
N TRP A 317 -13.20 4.15 -8.09
CA TRP A 317 -12.29 4.95 -7.27
C TRP A 317 -11.14 4.11 -6.70
N TYR A 318 -11.44 3.00 -6.03
CA TYR A 318 -10.41 2.10 -5.52
C TYR A 318 -9.51 1.54 -6.63
N LYS A 319 -10.05 1.22 -7.82
CA LYS A 319 -9.24 0.80 -8.97
C LYS A 319 -8.26 1.87 -9.43
N VAL A 320 -8.67 3.13 -9.46
CA VAL A 320 -7.78 4.24 -9.79
C VAL A 320 -6.71 4.42 -8.70
N MET A 321 -7.10 4.35 -7.43
CA MET A 321 -6.21 4.60 -6.30
C MET A 321 -5.21 3.49 -6.03
N LEU A 322 -5.57 2.22 -6.24
CA LEU A 322 -4.74 1.07 -5.85
C LEU A 322 -4.09 0.36 -7.03
N PHE A 323 -4.72 0.40 -8.22
CA PHE A 323 -4.43 -0.55 -9.30
C PHE A 323 -4.09 0.13 -10.63
N SER A 324 -3.34 1.24 -10.60
CA SER A 324 -2.70 1.77 -11.81
C SER A 324 -1.71 0.74 -12.38
N ALA A 325 -1.40 0.82 -13.69
CA ALA A 325 -0.51 -0.14 -14.34
C ALA A 325 0.85 -0.26 -13.63
N SER A 326 1.48 0.89 -13.34
CA SER A 326 2.76 0.96 -12.63
C SER A 326 2.69 0.38 -11.21
N LYS A 327 1.61 0.64 -10.46
CA LYS A 327 1.42 0.09 -9.12
C LYS A 327 1.26 -1.43 -9.12
N ARG A 328 0.43 -1.96 -10.03
CA ARG A 328 0.24 -3.41 -10.15
C ARG A 328 1.55 -4.12 -10.45
N ASP A 329 2.31 -3.59 -11.40
CA ASP A 329 3.64 -4.12 -11.70
C ASP A 329 4.56 -4.05 -10.47
N SER A 330 4.64 -2.89 -9.80
CA SER A 330 5.51 -2.74 -8.62
C SER A 330 5.10 -3.68 -7.46
N ILE A 331 3.79 -3.83 -7.20
CA ILE A 331 3.26 -4.77 -6.21
C ILE A 331 3.63 -6.21 -6.61
N PHE A 332 3.45 -6.55 -7.89
CA PHE A 332 3.81 -7.88 -8.40
C PHE A 332 5.30 -8.17 -8.17
N GLN A 333 6.20 -7.24 -8.49
CA GLN A 333 7.63 -7.39 -8.23
C GLN A 333 7.93 -7.59 -6.73
N ALA A 334 7.29 -6.82 -5.85
CA ALA A 334 7.43 -7.00 -4.40
C ALA A 334 6.94 -8.38 -3.94
N CYS A 335 5.81 -8.87 -4.46
CA CYS A 335 5.30 -10.21 -4.18
C CYS A 335 6.26 -11.30 -4.66
N VAL A 336 6.76 -11.20 -5.89
CA VAL A 336 7.74 -12.15 -6.46
C VAL A 336 8.99 -12.18 -5.58
N HIS A 337 9.52 -11.02 -5.17
CA HIS A 337 10.66 -10.95 -4.26
C HIS A 337 10.35 -11.62 -2.91
N CYS A 338 9.21 -11.32 -2.29
CA CYS A 338 8.80 -11.94 -1.02
C CYS A 338 8.69 -13.46 -1.13
N VAL A 339 8.09 -13.99 -2.21
CA VAL A 339 7.99 -15.44 -2.44
C VAL A 339 9.38 -16.06 -2.59
N ARG A 340 10.27 -15.44 -3.37
CA ARG A 340 11.65 -15.94 -3.53
C ARG A 340 12.42 -15.93 -2.21
N LEU A 341 12.30 -14.86 -1.44
CA LEU A 341 12.88 -14.76 -0.10
C LEU A 341 12.36 -15.90 0.78
N LEU A 342 11.04 -16.14 0.82
CA LEU A 342 10.44 -17.23 1.59
C LEU A 342 10.92 -18.62 1.11
N LEU A 343 11.09 -18.83 -0.19
CA LEU A 343 11.60 -20.08 -0.74
C LEU A 343 13.04 -20.35 -0.30
N VAL A 344 13.93 -19.35 -0.36
CA VAL A 344 15.32 -19.51 0.13
C VAL A 344 15.34 -19.73 1.63
N LEU A 345 14.58 -18.92 2.37
CA LEU A 345 14.48 -19.03 3.82
C LEU A 345 13.91 -20.40 4.26
N SER A 346 12.99 -21.01 3.49
CA SER A 346 12.45 -22.34 3.77
C SER A 346 13.49 -23.47 3.79
N GLN A 347 14.62 -23.27 3.10
CA GLN A 347 15.75 -24.20 3.15
C GLN A 347 16.44 -24.18 4.52
N ARG A 348 16.29 -23.09 5.28
CA ARG A 348 16.74 -22.99 6.68
C ARG A 348 15.70 -23.66 7.59
N GLN A 349 15.67 -25.00 7.57
CA GLN A 349 14.61 -25.84 8.14
C GLN A 349 14.16 -25.50 9.56
N ARG A 350 15.04 -24.99 10.43
CA ARG A 350 14.70 -24.61 11.81
C ARG A 350 13.87 -23.34 11.93
N LEU A 351 13.95 -22.41 10.98
CA LEU A 351 13.16 -21.17 10.99
C LEU A 351 11.72 -21.41 10.50
N PHE A 352 11.50 -22.44 9.66
CA PHE A 352 10.20 -22.74 9.05
C PHE A 352 9.45 -23.90 9.70
N SER A 353 10.07 -24.60 10.65
CA SER A 353 9.39 -25.60 11.47
C SER A 353 8.28 -25.01 12.37
N TYR A 354 8.14 -23.68 12.41
CA TYR A 354 7.18 -22.95 13.24
C TYR A 354 6.21 -22.05 12.47
N VAL A 355 6.07 -22.20 11.15
CA VAL A 355 4.90 -21.67 10.45
C VAL A 355 3.75 -22.67 10.68
N PRO A 356 2.70 -22.34 11.45
CA PRO A 356 1.58 -23.25 11.67
C PRO A 356 0.83 -23.59 10.38
#